data_AF-A0ABD6IL09-F1
#
_entry.id   AF-A0ABD6IL09-F1
#
_cell.length_a   1.000
_cell.length_b   1.000
_cell.length_c   1.000
_cell.angle_alpha   90.00
_cell.angle_beta   90.00
_cell.angle_gamma   90.00
#
_symmetry.space_group_name_H-M   'P 1'
#
loop_
_entity.id
_entity.type
_entity.pdbx_description
1 polymer ?
#
loop_
_entity_poly.entity_id
_entity_poly.type
_entity_poly.pdbx_seq_one_letter_code
_entity_poly.pdbx_strand_id
1 'polypeptide(L)'
;MVAGSSGGPDLASSPAEKTTAANTLHNGIGPDTKTAGAWADDETGAVVKAFDAKDGHGWLTSGAVGKAHKTWGEQVQNLVNQLSGDESALRADTTVLFGTDLAVGDRTRKVSVFDGYSPPPAR
;
A
#
# COMPACT_ATOMS: atom_id res chain seq x y z
N MET A 1 -9.20 43.95 9.88
CA MET A 1 -8.96 43.09 11.06
C MET A 1 -8.50 41.73 10.53
N VAL A 2 -7.45 41.18 11.14
CA VAL A 2 -6.60 40.10 10.62
C VAL A 2 -7.40 38.82 10.31
N ALA A 3 -7.17 38.28 9.11
CA ALA A 3 -7.62 36.96 8.70
C ALA A 3 -6.92 35.89 9.53
N GLY A 4 -7.68 35.10 10.27
CA GLY A 4 -7.18 33.91 10.96
C GLY A 4 -6.85 32.82 9.94
N SER A 5 -5.58 32.68 9.57
CA SER A 5 -5.07 31.44 8.99
C SER A 5 -4.42 30.65 10.11
N SER A 6 -5.08 29.57 10.54
CA SER A 6 -4.49 28.57 11.42
C SER A 6 -3.43 27.79 10.64
N GLY A 7 -2.21 28.33 10.62
CA GLY A 7 -1.06 27.83 9.86
C GLY A 7 -0.43 26.58 10.47
N GLY A 8 -1.07 25.43 10.26
CA GLY A 8 -0.36 24.14 10.24
C GLY A 8 0.28 23.93 8.86
N PRO A 9 1.37 23.15 8.74
CA PRO A 9 1.88 22.75 7.43
C PRO A 9 0.83 21.92 6.68
N ASP A 10 0.78 22.10 5.37
CA ASP A 10 -0.07 21.27 4.51
C ASP A 10 0.31 19.80 4.65
N LEU A 11 -0.68 18.91 4.48
CA LEU A 11 -0.44 17.48 4.43
C LEU A 11 0.48 17.15 3.25
N ALA A 12 1.39 16.19 3.44
CA ALA A 12 2.33 15.77 2.40
C ALA A 12 1.65 15.13 1.17
N SER A 13 0.39 14.71 1.28
CA SER A 13 -0.41 14.16 0.19
C SER A 13 -1.91 14.28 0.49
N SER A 14 -2.70 14.32 -0.57
CA SER A 14 -4.16 14.37 -0.54
C SER A 14 -4.81 12.98 -0.43
N PRO A 15 -6.08 12.88 0.01
CA PRO A 15 -6.84 11.64 -0.03
C PRO A 15 -6.92 10.99 -1.44
N ALA A 16 -7.00 11.81 -2.49
CA ALA A 16 -7.05 11.34 -3.87
C ALA A 16 -5.73 10.70 -4.32
N GLU A 17 -4.60 11.30 -3.96
CA GLU A 17 -3.26 10.74 -4.23
C GLU A 17 -3.06 9.42 -3.46
N LYS A 18 -3.45 9.35 -2.18
CA LYS A 18 -3.38 8.11 -1.39
C LYS A 18 -4.25 7.00 -1.99
N THR A 19 -5.46 7.32 -2.45
CA THR A 19 -6.35 6.38 -3.15
C THR A 19 -5.71 5.87 -4.44
N THR A 20 -5.12 6.78 -5.23
CA THR A 20 -4.42 6.43 -6.47
C THR A 20 -3.24 5.50 -6.19
N ALA A 21 -2.43 5.81 -5.17
CA ALA A 21 -1.32 4.95 -4.75
C ALA A 21 -1.80 3.55 -4.33
N ALA A 22 -2.85 3.46 -3.51
CA ALA A 22 -3.43 2.18 -3.11
C ALA A 22 -3.94 1.36 -4.30
N ASN A 23 -4.54 2.02 -5.30
CA ASN A 23 -5.00 1.35 -6.53
C ASN A 23 -3.82 0.87 -7.38
N THR A 24 -2.73 1.63 -7.46
CA THR A 24 -1.51 1.19 -8.17
C THR A 24 -0.88 -0.02 -7.50
N LEU A 25 -0.83 -0.06 -6.15
CA LEU A 25 -0.39 -1.22 -5.40
C LEU A 25 -1.27 -2.45 -5.67
N HIS A 26 -2.60 -2.27 -5.64
CA HIS A 26 -3.57 -3.33 -5.82
C HIS A 26 -3.58 -3.92 -7.23
N ASN A 27 -3.62 -3.06 -8.25
CA ASN A 27 -3.91 -3.46 -9.63
C ASN A 27 -2.65 -3.84 -10.43
N GLY A 28 -1.48 -3.32 -10.06
CA GLY A 28 -0.25 -3.52 -10.81
C GLY A 28 0.85 -4.11 -9.95
N ILE A 29 1.40 -3.30 -9.04
CA ILE A 29 2.65 -3.65 -8.34
C ILE A 29 2.51 -4.96 -7.55
N GLY A 30 1.43 -5.16 -6.80
CA GLY A 30 1.20 -6.39 -6.04
C GLY A 30 1.11 -7.65 -6.92
N PRO A 31 0.18 -7.69 -7.90
CA PRO A 31 0.07 -8.80 -8.85
C PRO A 31 1.35 -9.08 -9.65
N ASP A 32 2.02 -8.04 -10.15
CA ASP A 32 3.24 -8.18 -10.95
C ASP A 32 4.39 -8.72 -10.09
N THR A 33 4.52 -8.24 -8.84
CA THR A 33 5.51 -8.75 -7.89
C THR A 33 5.30 -10.23 -7.58
N LYS A 34 4.04 -10.65 -7.36
CA LYS A 34 3.71 -12.06 -7.16
C LYS A 34 4.08 -12.91 -8.38
N THR A 35 3.74 -12.43 -9.58
CA THR A 35 3.99 -13.14 -10.83
C THR A 35 5.49 -13.30 -11.10
N ALA A 36 6.25 -12.21 -11.00
CA ALA A 36 7.69 -12.25 -11.16
C ALA A 36 8.38 -13.14 -10.11
N GLY A 37 7.90 -13.07 -8.86
CA GLY A 37 8.37 -13.93 -7.78
C GLY A 37 8.13 -15.41 -8.04
N ALA A 38 6.93 -15.78 -8.51
CA ALA A 38 6.59 -17.15 -8.86
C ALA A 38 7.41 -17.68 -10.04
N TRP A 39 7.62 -16.87 -11.08
CA TRP A 39 8.48 -17.26 -12.20
C TRP A 39 9.91 -17.56 -11.74
N ALA A 40 10.50 -16.71 -10.90
CA ALA A 40 11.83 -16.94 -10.35
C ALA A 40 11.88 -18.17 -9.43
N ASP A 41 10.81 -18.45 -8.68
CA ASP A 41 10.67 -19.65 -7.86
C ASP A 41 10.70 -20.93 -8.71
N ASP A 42 9.91 -20.97 -9.79
CA ASP A 42 9.81 -22.10 -10.70
C ASP A 42 11.14 -22.39 -11.42
N GLU A 43 11.76 -21.36 -12.01
CA GLU A 43 13.04 -21.51 -12.74
C GLU A 43 14.16 -21.94 -11.80
N THR A 44 14.25 -21.35 -10.60
CA THR A 44 15.29 -21.74 -9.64
C THR A 44 15.05 -23.15 -9.11
N GLY A 45 13.79 -23.53 -8.87
CA GLY A 45 13.42 -24.88 -8.48
C GLY A 45 13.78 -25.93 -9.54
N ALA A 46 13.65 -25.59 -10.83
CA ALA A 46 14.10 -26.45 -11.92
C ALA A 46 15.62 -26.65 -11.91
N VAL A 47 16.39 -25.58 -11.67
CA VAL A 47 17.86 -25.65 -11.56
C VAL A 47 18.30 -26.52 -10.37
N VAL A 48 17.67 -26.37 -9.20
CA VAL A 48 17.98 -27.20 -8.01
C VAL A 48 17.80 -28.68 -8.34
N LYS A 49 16.64 -29.05 -8.92
CA LYS A 49 16.34 -30.44 -9.30
C LYS A 49 17.34 -31.00 -10.33
N ALA A 50 17.73 -30.18 -11.31
CA ALA A 50 18.70 -30.58 -12.32
C ALA A 50 20.09 -30.86 -11.71
N PHE A 51 20.51 -30.08 -10.71
CA PHE A 51 21.78 -30.28 -10.01
C PHE A 51 21.74 -31.40 -8.97
N ASP A 52 20.57 -31.73 -8.40
CA ASP A 52 20.43 -32.87 -7.49
C ASP A 52 20.55 -34.23 -8.21
N ALA A 53 20.15 -34.31 -9.49
CA ALA A 53 20.00 -35.59 -10.20
C ALA A 53 21.31 -36.23 -10.71
N LYS A 54 22.49 -35.61 -10.57
CA LYS A 54 23.72 -36.14 -11.18
C LYS A 54 24.30 -37.32 -10.38
N ASP A 55 24.38 -38.48 -11.05
CA ASP A 55 25.09 -39.70 -10.64
C ASP A 55 24.74 -40.25 -9.23
N GLY A 56 23.58 -39.89 -8.68
CA GLY A 56 23.10 -40.33 -7.36
C GLY A 56 23.70 -39.59 -6.15
N HIS A 57 24.61 -38.64 -6.38
CA HIS A 57 25.26 -37.85 -5.33
C HIS A 57 24.99 -36.35 -5.44
N GLY A 58 24.44 -35.88 -6.56
CA GLY A 58 24.16 -34.47 -6.81
C GLY A 58 25.42 -33.63 -6.97
N TRP A 59 25.28 -32.43 -7.51
CA TRP A 59 26.37 -31.43 -7.49
C TRP A 59 26.40 -30.72 -6.15
N LEU A 60 27.59 -30.38 -5.64
CA LEU A 60 27.75 -29.57 -4.42
C LEU A 60 26.99 -28.22 -4.50
N THR A 61 26.81 -27.69 -5.71
CA THR A 61 26.11 -26.43 -5.98
C THR A 61 24.61 -26.51 -5.73
N SER A 62 23.99 -27.68 -5.79
CA SER A 62 22.55 -27.87 -5.57
C SER A 62 22.10 -27.32 -4.21
N GLY A 63 22.81 -27.65 -3.14
CA GLY A 63 22.50 -27.18 -1.79
C GLY A 63 22.66 -25.67 -1.62
N ALA A 64 23.66 -25.07 -2.27
CA ALA A 64 23.86 -23.61 -2.24
C ALA A 64 22.74 -22.89 -3.00
N VAL A 65 22.37 -23.38 -4.19
CA VAL A 65 21.26 -22.84 -4.98
C VAL A 65 19.93 -23.05 -4.26
N GLY A 66 19.69 -24.21 -3.66
CA GLY A 66 18.47 -24.49 -2.90
C GLY A 66 18.30 -23.58 -1.68
N LYS A 67 19.41 -23.25 -0.99
CA LYS A 67 19.36 -22.26 0.10
C LYS A 67 19.04 -20.86 -0.42
N ALA A 68 19.66 -20.45 -1.53
CA ALA A 68 19.39 -19.16 -2.16
C ALA A 68 17.92 -19.07 -2.62
N HIS A 69 17.40 -20.14 -3.22
CA HIS A 69 16.00 -20.28 -3.65
C HIS A 69 15.04 -20.11 -2.47
N LYS A 70 15.27 -20.82 -1.37
CA LYS A 70 14.45 -20.68 -0.16
C LYS A 70 14.44 -19.24 0.36
N THR A 71 15.61 -18.61 0.48
CA THR A 71 15.71 -17.22 0.92
C THR A 71 14.98 -16.28 -0.02
N TRP A 72 15.08 -16.48 -1.34
CA TRP A 72 14.35 -15.70 -2.32
C TRP A 72 12.83 -15.79 -2.11
N GLY A 73 12.29 -17.01 -1.95
CA GLY A 73 10.86 -17.21 -1.71
C GLY A 73 10.36 -16.49 -0.45
N GLU A 74 11.13 -16.58 0.65
CA GLU A 74 10.84 -15.86 1.90
C GLU A 74 10.83 -14.33 1.69
N GLN A 75 11.78 -13.79 0.91
CA GLN A 75 11.86 -12.36 0.63
C GLN A 75 10.72 -11.86 -0.25
N VAL A 76 10.35 -12.63 -1.29
CA VAL A 76 9.18 -12.31 -2.13
C VAL A 76 7.90 -12.30 -1.30
N GLN A 77 7.72 -13.30 -0.43
CA GLN A 77 6.56 -13.36 0.45
C GLN A 77 6.49 -12.14 1.40
N ASN A 78 7.61 -11.77 2.02
CA ASN A 78 7.67 -10.59 2.88
C ASN A 78 7.34 -9.30 2.12
N LEU A 79 7.87 -9.15 0.91
CA LEU A 79 7.57 -7.99 0.06
C LEU A 79 6.08 -7.91 -0.29
N VAL A 80 5.47 -9.03 -0.69
CA VAL A 80 4.04 -9.09 -1.00
C VAL A 80 3.18 -8.73 0.22
N ASN A 81 3.56 -9.20 1.41
CA ASN A 81 2.87 -8.85 2.65
C ASN A 81 3.01 -7.36 2.97
N GLN A 82 4.20 -6.79 2.78
CA GLN A 82 4.44 -5.36 2.97
C GLN A 82 3.55 -4.53 2.02
N LEU A 83 3.51 -4.87 0.73
CA LEU A 83 2.68 -4.16 -0.26
C LEU A 83 1.19 -4.19 0.13
N SER A 84 0.70 -5.32 0.64
CA SER A 84 -0.69 -5.44 1.14
C SER A 84 -0.93 -4.60 2.40
N GLY A 85 0.08 -4.50 3.28
CA GLY A 85 0.04 -3.65 4.47
C GLY A 85 -0.01 -2.16 4.09
N ASP A 86 0.84 -1.75 3.16
CA ASP A 86 0.91 -0.37 2.67
C ASP A 86 -0.40 0.03 1.96
N GLU A 87 -0.96 -0.84 1.13
CA GLU A 87 -2.28 -0.65 0.51
C GLU A 87 -3.37 -0.43 1.57
N SER A 88 -3.38 -1.24 2.62
CA SER A 88 -4.35 -1.13 3.71
C SER A 88 -4.18 0.18 4.49
N ALA A 89 -2.94 0.56 4.79
CA ALA A 89 -2.63 1.81 5.48
C ALA A 89 -3.07 3.04 4.66
N LEU A 90 -2.80 3.07 3.36
CA LEU A 90 -3.21 4.17 2.48
C LEU A 90 -4.74 4.35 2.43
N ARG A 91 -5.50 3.25 2.44
CA ARG A 91 -6.98 3.31 2.50
C ARG A 91 -7.49 3.76 3.86
N ALA A 92 -6.87 3.29 4.93
CA ALA A 92 -7.21 3.73 6.28
C ALA A 92 -6.98 5.23 6.46
N ASP A 93 -5.82 5.73 6.03
CA ASP A 93 -5.49 7.17 6.06
C ASP A 93 -6.52 8.01 5.30
N THR A 94 -6.93 7.56 4.11
CA THR A 94 -7.95 8.25 3.30
C THR A 94 -9.26 8.39 4.07
N THR A 95 -9.67 7.36 4.79
CA THR A 95 -10.88 7.36 5.62
C THR A 95 -10.75 8.34 6.80
N VAL A 96 -9.59 8.36 7.46
CA VAL A 96 -9.32 9.25 8.60
C VAL A 96 -9.32 10.72 8.15
N LEU A 97 -8.67 11.04 7.04
CA LEU A 97 -8.62 12.40 6.51
C LEU A 97 -10.02 12.88 6.11
N PHE A 98 -10.78 12.07 5.36
CA PHE A 98 -12.14 12.42 4.97
C PHE A 98 -13.06 12.65 6.19
N GLY A 99 -12.99 11.77 7.20
CA GLY A 99 -13.74 11.95 8.45
C GLY A 99 -13.34 13.21 9.21
N THR A 100 -12.06 13.56 9.19
CA THR A 100 -11.53 14.79 9.80
C THR A 100 -12.07 16.03 9.10
N ASP A 101 -12.05 16.05 7.76
CA ASP A 101 -12.57 17.16 6.95
C ASP A 101 -14.06 17.40 7.22
N LEU A 102 -14.87 16.34 7.28
CA LEU A 102 -16.29 16.43 7.63
C LEU A 102 -16.51 17.02 9.03
N ALA A 103 -15.79 16.52 10.03
CA ALA A 103 -15.92 16.98 11.41
C ALA A 103 -15.50 18.45 11.58
N VAL A 104 -14.45 18.87 10.89
CA VAL A 104 -14.00 20.28 10.88
C VAL A 104 -15.02 21.16 10.15
N GLY A 105 -15.57 20.71 9.02
CA GLY A 105 -16.62 21.41 8.28
C GLY A 105 -17.87 21.64 9.12
N ASP A 106 -18.35 20.60 9.81
CA ASP A 106 -19.52 20.69 10.69
C ASP A 106 -19.29 21.64 11.88
N ARG A 107 -18.11 21.61 12.49
CA ARG A 107 -17.77 22.54 13.59
C ARG A 107 -17.70 23.98 13.09
N THR A 108 -17.09 24.20 11.92
CA THR A 108 -16.99 25.53 11.31
C THR A 108 -18.36 26.07 10.96
N ARG A 109 -19.25 25.24 10.40
CA ARG A 109 -20.63 25.61 10.12
C ARG A 109 -21.37 26.03 11.39
N LYS A 110 -21.30 25.23 12.47
CA LYS A 110 -21.97 25.55 13.75
C LYS A 110 -21.57 26.88 14.37
N VAL A 111 -20.32 27.32 14.15
CA VAL A 111 -19.79 28.58 14.69
C VAL A 111 -19.94 29.73 13.67
N SER A 112 -20.36 29.44 12.43
CA SER A 112 -20.51 30.43 11.37
C SER A 112 -21.66 31.39 11.67
N VAL A 113 -21.35 32.69 11.65
CA VAL A 113 -22.36 33.76 11.75
C VAL A 113 -23.36 33.73 10.58
N PHE A 114 -23.00 33.11 9.45
CA PHE A 114 -23.85 33.05 8.26
C PHE A 114 -25.04 32.08 8.41
N ASP A 115 -24.95 31.06 9.27
CA ASP A 115 -26.09 30.18 9.57
C ASP A 115 -27.22 30.95 10.30
N GLY A 116 -26.88 31.99 11.05
CA GLY A 116 -27.86 32.89 11.68
C GLY A 116 -28.58 33.85 10.72
N TYR A 117 -28.06 34.02 9.49
CA TYR A 117 -28.64 34.88 8.45
C TYR A 117 -29.35 34.10 7.34
N SER A 118 -29.39 32.76 7.41
CA SER A 118 -30.06 31.95 6.39
C SER A 118 -31.59 32.01 6.61
N PRO A 119 -32.38 32.50 5.62
CA PRO A 119 -33.83 32.60 5.78
C PRO A 119 -34.45 31.19 5.91
N PRO A 120 -35.51 31.02 6.72
CA PRO A 120 -36.14 29.73 6.91
C PRO A 120 -36.65 29.16 5.56
N PRO A 121 -36.62 27.83 5.36
CA PRO A 121 -37.06 27.21 4.12
C PRO A 121 -38.53 27.56 3.84
N ALA A 122 -38.81 28.04 2.62
CA ALA A 122 -40.16 28.33 2.18
C ALA A 122 -41.01 27.05 2.20
N ARG A 123 -42.14 27.10 2.90
CA ARG A 123 -43.14 26.03 2.96
C ARG A 123 -44.01 25.99 1.71
#